data_AF-A0AA90Q0R6-F1
#
_entry.id   AF-A0AA90Q0R6-F1
#
_cell.length_a   1.000
_cell.length_b   1.000
_cell.length_c   1.000
_cell.angle_alpha   90.00
_cell.angle_beta   90.00
_cell.angle_gamma   90.00
#
_symmetry.space_group_name_H-M   'P 1'
#
loop_
_entity.id
_entity.type
_entity.pdbx_description
1 polymer ?
#
loop_
_entity_poly.entity_id
_entity_poly.type
_entity_poly.pdbx_seq_one_letter_code
_entity_poly.pdbx_strand_id
1 'polypeptide(L)' 'MATIKRKTFDPSLKLEVVRMIKEQGQSIQNVGESMSFGPTAIRR' A
#
# COMPACT_ATOMS: atom_id res chain seq x y z
N MET A 1 -10.92 16.13 -19.46
CA MET A 1 -10.11 15.64 -18.33
C MET A 1 -10.70 14.32 -17.83
N ALA A 2 -9.98 13.21 -17.90
CA ALA A 2 -10.46 11.95 -17.33
C ALA A 2 -10.24 11.95 -15.82
N THR A 3 -11.31 11.78 -15.03
CA THR A 3 -11.21 11.62 -13.57
C THR A 3 -10.62 10.26 -13.24
N ILE A 4 -9.50 10.23 -12.52
CA ILE A 4 -8.89 8.99 -12.03
C ILE A 4 -9.87 8.35 -11.03
N LYS A 5 -10.40 7.17 -11.36
CA LYS A 5 -11.22 6.40 -10.41
C LYS A 5 -10.36 6.03 -9.21
N ARG A 6 -10.83 6.36 -8.00
CA ARG A 6 -10.14 6.00 -6.76
C ARG A 6 -10.16 4.48 -6.61
N LYS A 7 -9.01 3.89 -6.35
CA LYS A 7 -8.88 2.47 -6.01
C LYS A 7 -9.36 2.28 -4.58
N THR A 8 -10.28 1.34 -4.36
CA THR A 8 -10.64 0.87 -3.02
C THR A 8 -9.73 -0.30 -2.66
N PHE A 9 -9.31 -0.35 -1.40
CA PHE A 9 -8.46 -1.43 -0.89
C PHE A 9 -9.24 -2.18 0.17
N ASP A 10 -9.22 -3.51 0.08
CA ASP A 10 -9.83 -4.38 1.08
C ASP A 10 -9.17 -4.19 2.45
N PRO A 11 -9.92 -4.25 3.57
CA PRO A 11 -9.33 -4.16 4.91
C PRO A 11 -8.22 -5.19 5.17
N SER A 12 -8.39 -6.42 4.68
CA SER A 12 -7.40 -7.49 4.87
C SER A 12 -6.08 -7.15 4.20
N LEU A 13 -6.15 -6.60 2.98
CA LEU A 13 -4.97 -6.12 2.25
C LEU A 13 -4.25 -5.00 3.01
N LYS A 14 -4.98 -4.08 3.62
CA LYS A 14 -4.38 -3.00 4.45
C LYS A 14 -3.65 -3.58 5.65
N LEU A 15 -4.25 -4.56 6.33
CA LEU A 15 -3.63 -5.22 7.48
C LEU A 15 -2.37 -5.99 7.07
N GLU A 16 -2.37 -6.64 5.92
CA GLU A 16 -1.19 -7.30 5.36
C GLU A 16 -0.04 -6.31 5.12
N VAL A 17 -0.33 -5.15 4.52
CA VAL A 17 0.68 -4.08 4.33
C VAL A 17 1.24 -3.61 5.66
N VAL A 18 0.39 -3.42 6.67
CA VAL A 18 0.83 -3.03 8.03
C VAL A 18 1.74 -4.10 8.63
N ARG A 19 1.41 -5.39 8.45
CA ARG A 19 2.24 -6.50 8.91
C ARG A 19 3.61 -6.50 8.25
N MET A 20 3.67 -6.35 6.93
CA MET A 20 4.93 -6.31 6.19
C MET A 20 5.85 -5.18 6.68
N ILE A 21 5.30 -4.02 6.99
CA ILE A 21 6.08 -2.87 7.46
C ILE A 21 6.50 -3.04 8.92
N LYS A 22 5.55 -3.33 9.82
CA LYS A 22 5.80 -3.30 11.27
C LYS A 22 6.43 -4.56 11.81
N GLU A 23 5.99 -5.73 11.32
CA GLU A 23 6.43 -7.01 11.86
C GLU A 23 7.62 -7.56 11.08
N GLN A 24 7.63 -7.38 9.75
CA GLN A 24 8.72 -7.87 8.89
C GLN A 24 9.80 -6.81 8.61
N GLY A 25 9.62 -5.57 9.08
CA GLY A 25 10.61 -4.50 8.95
C GLY A 25 10.81 -4.00 7.51
N GLN A 26 9.88 -4.27 6.59
CA GLN A 26 10.00 -3.78 5.22
C GLN A 26 9.80 -2.27 5.14
N SER A 27 10.56 -1.60 4.27
CA SER A 27 10.36 -0.17 4.00
C SER A 27 9.07 0.05 3.20
N ILE A 28 8.47 1.25 3.34
CA ILE A 28 7.29 1.64 2.56
C ILE A 28 7.59 1.60 1.05
N GLN A 29 8.82 1.95 0.65
CA GLN A 29 9.27 1.88 -0.74
C GLN A 29 9.26 0.43 -1.25
N ASN A 30 9.87 -0.50 -0.50
CA ASN A 30 9.96 -1.90 -0.90
C ASN A 30 8.57 -2.55 -1.00
N VAL A 31 7.67 -2.28 -0.05
CA VAL A 31 6.29 -2.79 -0.10
C VAL A 31 5.52 -2.18 -1.28
N GLY A 32 5.72 -0.88 -1.53
CA GLY A 32 5.11 -0.18 -2.67
C GLY A 32 5.54 -0.76 -4.01
N GLU A 33 6.84 -1.01 -4.20
CA GLU A 33 7.37 -1.62 -5.41
C GLU A 33 6.86 -3.06 -5.58
N SER A 34 6.91 -3.86 -4.52
CA SER A 34 6.51 -5.28 -4.54
C SER A 34 5.03 -5.47 -4.90
N MET A 35 4.17 -4.58 -4.42
CA MET A 35 2.71 -4.68 -4.61
C MET A 35 2.16 -3.70 -5.66
N SER A 36 3.05 -2.97 -6.36
CA SER A 36 2.68 -1.93 -7.34
C SER A 36 1.74 -0.86 -6.75
N PHE A 37 2.02 -0.45 -5.51
CA PHE A 37 1.34 0.64 -4.83
C PHE A 37 2.22 1.89 -4.78
N GLY A 38 1.60 3.05 -4.97
CA GLY A 38 2.30 4.30 -4.70
C GLY A 38 2.61 4.43 -3.20
N PRO A 39 3.81 4.88 -2.80
CA PRO A 39 4.16 5.03 -1.38
C PRO A 39 3.22 6.00 -0.64
N THR A 40 2.63 6.96 -1.36
CA THR A 40 1.60 7.85 -0.82
C THR A 40 0.28 7.14 -0.54
N ALA A 41 -0.05 6.07 -1.27
CA ALA A 41 -1.23 5.25 -0.99
C ALA A 41 -1.02 4.38 0.27
N ILE A 42 0.21 3.92 0.51
CA ILE A 42 0.55 3.14 1.72
C ILE A 42 0.54 4.03 2.98
N ARG A 43 1.00 5.28 2.86
CA ARG A 43 0.97 6.24 3.97
C ARG A 43 -0.43 6.72 4.35
N ARG A 44 -1.41 6.56 3.46
CA ARG A 44 -2.80 7.00 3.65
C ARG A 44 -3.67 5.86 4.17
#